data_AF-A0A1Z7WR63-F1
#
_entry.id   AF-A0A1Z7WR63-F1
#
_cell.length_a   1.000
_cell.length_b   1.000
_cell.length_c   1.000
_cell.angle_alpha   90.00
_cell.angle_beta   90.00
_cell.angle_gamma   90.00
#
_symmetry.space_group_name_H-M   'P 1'
#
loop_
_entity.id
_entity.type
_entity.pdbx_description
1 polymer ?
#
loop_
_entity_poly.entity_id
_entity_poly.type
_entity_poly.pdbx_seq_one_letter_code
_entity_poly.pdbx_strand_id
1 'polypeptide(L)'
;MKSKIKEMLVLQDEINRVVTEDWKQQGYPWYRAAMVESIEMLEHFGFKWWKKQTPDMAQVQLELVDIWHFMLSHYLEKSDSLESLTDLLTPNDHQQDYSDDLRELIDLFVGHLASDKNFDTDVFYKMLSVTGLSFDDLYLQYIGKNTLNRFRQHNGYKDGSYIKIWDGLEDNEVLFQILADISAPITNTSEHIYNTLAIRYQTVS
;
A
#
# COMPACT_ATOMS: atom_id res chain seq x y z
N MET A 1 -13.50 -10.76 -1.44
CA MET A 1 -13.10 -9.39 -1.81
C MET A 1 -13.75 -8.33 -0.93
N LYS A 2 -15.07 -8.09 -1.00
CA LYS A 2 -15.74 -7.03 -0.22
C LYS A 2 -15.45 -7.03 1.30
N SER A 3 -15.47 -8.19 1.95
CA SER A 3 -15.12 -8.30 3.38
C SER A 3 -13.70 -7.85 3.68
N LYS A 4 -12.72 -8.24 2.84
CA LYS A 4 -11.32 -7.81 2.92
C LYS A 4 -11.17 -6.30 2.71
N ILE A 5 -11.86 -5.72 1.73
CA ILE A 5 -11.88 -4.26 1.52
C ILE A 5 -12.40 -3.54 2.76
N LYS A 6 -13.52 -4.00 3.33
CA LYS A 6 -14.10 -3.42 4.53
C LYS A 6 -13.16 -3.49 5.73
N GLU A 7 -12.46 -4.61 5.90
CA GLU A 7 -11.41 -4.76 6.93
C GLU A 7 -10.25 -3.77 6.71
N MET A 8 -9.74 -3.67 5.49
CA MET A 8 -8.66 -2.73 5.15
C MET A 8 -9.09 -1.27 5.39
N LEU A 9 -10.34 -0.90 5.11
CA LEU A 9 -10.86 0.44 5.42
C LEU A 9 -10.84 0.72 6.94
N VAL A 10 -11.24 -0.25 7.76
CA VAL A 10 -11.19 -0.11 9.23
C VAL A 10 -9.74 0.07 9.71
N LEU A 11 -8.84 -0.80 9.24
CA LEU A 11 -7.41 -0.74 9.59
C LEU A 11 -6.74 0.55 9.11
N GLN A 12 -7.15 1.08 7.95
CA GLN A 12 -6.63 2.34 7.44
C GLN A 12 -7.04 3.52 8.31
N ASP A 13 -8.31 3.56 8.72
CA ASP A 13 -8.82 4.62 9.59
C ASP A 13 -8.14 4.60 10.97
N GLU A 14 -7.86 3.39 11.50
CA GLU A 14 -7.10 3.20 12.74
C GLU A 14 -5.66 3.70 12.63
N ILE A 15 -4.90 3.28 11.61
CA ILE A 15 -3.50 3.71 11.48
C ILE A 15 -3.39 5.23 11.23
N ASN A 16 -4.32 5.81 10.47
CA ASN A 16 -4.35 7.25 10.26
C ASN A 16 -4.57 8.00 11.57
N ARG A 17 -5.45 7.48 12.46
CA ARG A 17 -5.65 8.03 13.83
C ARG A 17 -4.43 7.90 14.72
N VAL A 18 -3.63 6.85 14.56
CA VAL A 18 -2.35 6.70 15.30
C VAL A 18 -1.37 7.81 14.89
N VAL A 19 -1.32 8.16 13.60
CA VAL A 19 -0.45 9.25 13.12
C VAL A 19 -0.98 10.62 13.54
N THR A 20 -2.28 10.86 13.35
CA THR A 20 -3.00 12.09 13.68
C THR A 20 -4.44 11.79 14.05
N GLU A 21 -4.84 12.06 15.30
CA GLU A 21 -6.14 11.66 15.85
C GLU A 21 -7.34 12.18 15.04
N ASP A 22 -7.28 13.42 14.56
CA ASP A 22 -8.32 14.09 13.78
C ASP A 22 -7.99 14.15 12.26
N TRP A 23 -7.27 13.15 11.74
CA TRP A 23 -6.71 13.13 10.38
C TRP A 23 -7.70 13.51 9.27
N LYS A 24 -8.99 13.17 9.40
CA LYS A 24 -10.03 13.50 8.40
C LYS A 24 -10.28 15.01 8.26
N GLN A 25 -9.90 15.82 9.25
CA GLN A 25 -10.06 17.28 9.23
C GLN A 25 -8.82 18.01 8.67
N GLN A 26 -7.74 17.27 8.39
CA GLN A 26 -6.44 17.84 8.05
C GLN A 26 -6.31 18.23 6.57
N GLY A 27 -7.19 17.73 5.70
CA GLY A 27 -7.14 18.04 4.26
C GLY A 27 -5.87 17.50 3.60
N TYR A 28 -5.39 16.33 4.04
CA TYR A 28 -4.12 15.79 3.56
C TYR A 28 -4.17 15.50 2.05
N PRO A 29 -3.11 15.83 1.31
CA PRO A 29 -3.06 15.66 -0.14
C PRO A 29 -2.72 14.21 -0.52
N TRP A 30 -3.59 13.25 -0.18
CA TRP A 30 -3.37 11.81 -0.42
C TRP A 30 -3.04 11.47 -1.87
N TYR A 31 -3.65 12.19 -2.82
CA TYR A 31 -3.35 12.06 -4.24
C TYR A 31 -1.87 12.34 -4.55
N ARG A 32 -1.22 13.26 -3.83
CA ARG A 32 0.19 13.59 -4.01
C ARG A 32 1.09 12.50 -3.46
N ALA A 33 0.71 11.89 -2.34
CA ALA A 33 1.45 10.74 -1.81
C ALA A 33 1.39 9.57 -2.82
N ALA A 34 0.19 9.24 -3.32
CA ALA A 34 0.02 8.23 -4.35
C ALA A 34 0.75 8.56 -5.67
N MET A 35 0.83 9.84 -6.06
CA MET A 35 1.66 10.25 -7.22
C MET A 35 3.14 9.95 -6.99
N VAL A 36 3.67 10.23 -5.79
CA VAL A 36 5.08 9.93 -5.46
C VAL A 36 5.32 8.42 -5.56
N GLU A 37 4.50 7.61 -4.89
CA GLU A 37 4.66 6.14 -4.95
C GLU A 37 4.48 5.59 -6.38
N SER A 38 3.63 6.21 -7.20
CA SER A 38 3.50 5.83 -8.63
C SER A 38 4.79 6.10 -9.41
N ILE A 39 5.53 7.16 -9.08
CA ILE A 39 6.82 7.48 -9.70
C ILE A 39 7.95 6.61 -9.13
N GLU A 40 7.92 6.27 -7.83
CA GLU A 40 8.83 5.30 -7.23
C GLU A 40 8.65 3.93 -7.88
N MET A 41 7.40 3.50 -8.10
CA MET A 41 7.06 2.29 -8.84
C MET A 41 7.63 2.30 -10.26
N LEU A 42 7.53 3.43 -10.97
CA LEU A 42 8.09 3.59 -12.32
C LEU A 42 9.62 3.46 -12.33
N GLU A 43 10.30 3.97 -11.32
CA GLU A 43 11.75 3.84 -11.15
C GLU A 43 12.16 2.37 -10.93
N HIS A 44 11.43 1.64 -10.08
CA HIS A 44 11.67 0.21 -9.82
C HIS A 44 11.36 -0.67 -11.03
N PHE A 45 10.32 -0.35 -11.80
CA PHE A 45 9.99 -1.09 -13.03
C PHE A 45 11.01 -0.83 -14.14
N GLY A 46 11.43 0.44 -14.29
CA GLY A 46 12.43 0.87 -15.26
C GLY A 46 11.83 1.56 -16.47
N PHE A 47 12.18 2.84 -16.64
CA PHE A 47 11.74 3.70 -17.74
C PHE A 47 12.91 4.37 -18.49
N LYS A 48 14.13 4.31 -17.95
CA LYS A 48 15.29 5.05 -18.44
C LYS A 48 15.85 4.40 -19.69
N TRP A 49 15.42 4.87 -20.86
CA TRP A 49 15.91 4.36 -22.15
C TRP A 49 17.43 4.56 -22.37
N TRP A 50 18.08 5.42 -21.59
CA TRP A 50 19.52 5.69 -21.66
C TRP A 50 20.38 4.84 -20.73
N LYS A 51 19.79 3.93 -19.93
CA LYS A 51 20.51 3.05 -19.00
C LYS A 51 19.85 1.68 -18.94
N LYS A 52 20.64 0.60 -18.98
CA LYS A 52 20.10 -0.74 -18.72
C LYS A 52 19.51 -0.82 -17.31
N GLN A 53 18.26 -1.25 -17.20
CA GLN A 53 17.56 -1.51 -15.96
C GLN A 53 17.00 -2.93 -15.97
N THR A 54 16.95 -3.54 -14.80
CA THR A 54 16.22 -4.79 -14.57
C THR A 54 15.10 -4.44 -13.60
N PRO A 55 13.83 -4.73 -13.95
CA PRO A 55 12.71 -4.45 -13.04
C PRO A 55 12.89 -5.17 -11.70
N ASP A 56 12.70 -4.44 -10.60
CA ASP A 56 12.53 -5.02 -9.27
C ASP A 56 11.03 -5.17 -8.99
N MET A 57 10.48 -6.34 -9.37
CA MET A 57 9.04 -6.57 -9.27
C MET A 57 8.54 -6.62 -7.82
N ALA A 58 9.40 -6.95 -6.85
CA ALA A 58 9.00 -6.95 -5.45
C ALA A 58 8.77 -5.52 -4.96
N GLN A 59 9.66 -4.59 -5.31
CA GLN A 59 9.48 -3.16 -5.01
C GLN A 59 8.30 -2.57 -5.78
N VAL A 60 8.13 -2.90 -7.07
CA VAL A 60 6.96 -2.47 -7.86
C VAL A 60 5.64 -2.87 -7.16
N GLN A 61 5.55 -4.09 -6.64
CA GLN A 61 4.36 -4.54 -5.93
C GLN A 61 4.19 -3.87 -4.56
N LEU A 62 5.30 -3.57 -3.86
CA LEU A 62 5.27 -2.80 -2.62
C LEU A 62 4.67 -1.41 -2.83
N GLU A 63 5.05 -0.73 -3.91
CA GLU A 63 4.52 0.60 -4.20
C GLU A 63 3.02 0.57 -4.54
N LEU A 64 2.52 -0.50 -5.17
CA LEU A 64 1.07 -0.68 -5.35
C LEU A 64 0.33 -0.80 -4.01
N VAL A 65 0.94 -1.46 -3.02
CA VAL A 65 0.39 -1.55 -1.66
C VAL A 65 0.38 -0.18 -0.99
N ASP A 66 1.41 0.64 -1.18
CA ASP A 66 1.47 1.99 -0.61
C ASP A 66 0.47 2.95 -1.28
N ILE A 67 0.32 2.89 -2.61
CA ILE A 67 -0.75 3.57 -3.35
C ILE A 67 -2.13 3.18 -2.79
N TRP A 68 -2.35 1.89 -2.49
CA TRP A 68 -3.62 1.42 -1.93
C TRP A 68 -3.91 2.05 -0.56
N HIS A 69 -2.93 2.19 0.34
CA HIS A 69 -3.11 2.88 1.63
C HIS A 69 -3.58 4.32 1.46
N PHE A 70 -2.98 5.06 0.52
CA PHE A 70 -3.35 6.45 0.25
C PHE A 70 -4.71 6.58 -0.44
N MET A 71 -5.04 5.62 -1.31
CA MET A 71 -6.37 5.53 -1.92
C MET A 71 -7.47 5.28 -0.89
N LEU A 72 -7.28 4.33 0.03
CA LEU A 72 -8.23 4.08 1.13
C LEU A 72 -8.40 5.32 2.02
N SER A 73 -7.29 5.97 2.39
CA SER A 73 -7.29 7.20 3.19
C SER A 73 -8.07 8.33 2.51
N HIS A 74 -7.85 8.52 1.21
CA HIS A 74 -8.55 9.52 0.42
C HIS A 74 -10.07 9.37 0.45
N TYR A 75 -10.57 8.13 0.34
CA TYR A 75 -12.01 7.89 0.34
C TYR A 75 -12.63 7.94 1.73
N LEU A 76 -11.90 7.44 2.75
CA LEU A 76 -12.32 7.54 4.15
C LEU A 76 -12.38 8.99 4.65
N GLU A 77 -11.57 9.90 4.12
CA GLU A 77 -11.67 11.34 4.41
C GLU A 77 -12.99 11.93 3.89
N LYS A 78 -13.50 11.40 2.77
CA LYS A 78 -14.69 11.91 2.08
C LYS A 78 -16.00 11.29 2.54
N SER A 79 -15.97 10.13 3.21
CA SER A 79 -17.16 9.37 3.60
C SER A 79 -16.90 8.44 4.78
N ASP A 80 -17.86 8.37 5.70
CA ASP A 80 -17.87 7.37 6.78
C ASP A 80 -18.67 6.10 6.43
N SER A 81 -19.33 6.06 5.27
CA SER A 81 -20.12 4.90 4.85
C SER A 81 -19.21 3.79 4.31
N LEU A 82 -18.75 2.92 5.21
CA LEU A 82 -17.92 1.76 4.85
C LEU A 82 -18.55 0.89 3.75
N GLU A 83 -19.88 0.78 3.72
CA GLU A 83 -20.59 0.00 2.70
C GLU A 83 -20.48 0.66 1.32
N SER A 84 -20.77 1.96 1.22
CA SER A 84 -20.63 2.71 -0.03
C SER A 84 -19.18 2.73 -0.53
N LEU A 85 -18.22 2.86 0.39
CA LEU A 85 -16.79 2.80 0.05
C LEU A 85 -16.36 1.41 -0.39
N THR A 86 -16.88 0.36 0.23
CA THR A 86 -16.59 -1.03 -0.18
C THR A 86 -17.11 -1.28 -1.59
N ASP A 87 -18.30 -0.77 -1.92
CA ASP A 87 -18.85 -0.88 -3.27
C ASP A 87 -18.03 -0.08 -4.29
N LEU A 88 -17.64 1.16 -3.95
CA LEU A 88 -16.78 2.00 -4.79
C LEU A 88 -15.43 1.35 -5.11
N LEU A 89 -14.81 0.70 -4.12
CA LEU A 89 -13.49 0.08 -4.24
C LEU A 89 -13.51 -1.34 -4.81
N THR A 90 -14.70 -1.93 -4.96
CA THR A 90 -14.85 -3.22 -5.62
C THR A 90 -14.72 -3.00 -7.14
N PRO A 91 -13.86 -3.74 -7.85
CA PRO A 91 -13.71 -3.58 -9.29
C PRO A 91 -15.04 -3.85 -9.97
N ASN A 92 -15.36 -3.02 -10.96
CA ASN A 92 -16.51 -3.26 -11.81
C ASN A 92 -16.15 -4.30 -12.87
N ASP A 93 -17.15 -5.07 -13.35
CA ASP A 93 -16.96 -6.06 -14.42
C ASP A 93 -16.85 -5.40 -15.82
N HIS A 94 -16.60 -4.08 -15.85
CA HIS A 94 -16.48 -3.33 -17.08
C HIS A 94 -15.11 -3.60 -17.71
N GLN A 95 -15.11 -4.34 -18.82
CA GLN A 95 -13.93 -4.51 -19.65
C GLN A 95 -13.65 -3.19 -20.40
N GLN A 96 -12.82 -2.35 -19.79
CA GLN A 96 -12.10 -1.33 -20.55
C GLN A 96 -10.83 -1.93 -21.14
N ASP A 97 -10.53 -1.56 -22.38
CA ASP A 97 -9.32 -1.97 -23.09
C ASP A 97 -8.15 -1.08 -22.64
N TYR A 98 -7.62 -1.36 -21.46
CA TYR A 98 -6.42 -0.72 -20.94
C TYR A 98 -5.16 -1.42 -21.47
N SER A 99 -4.11 -0.62 -21.70
CA SER A 99 -2.77 -1.10 -22.08
C SER A 99 -2.23 -2.17 -21.12
N ASP A 100 -1.46 -3.12 -21.67
CA ASP A 100 -0.67 -4.07 -20.89
C ASP A 100 0.73 -3.50 -20.53
N ASP A 101 1.07 -2.30 -20.99
CA ASP A 101 2.31 -1.61 -20.58
C ASP A 101 2.10 -0.88 -19.25
N LEU A 102 2.79 -1.34 -18.20
CA LEU A 102 2.72 -0.73 -16.87
C LEU A 102 3.08 0.77 -16.88
N ARG A 103 3.99 1.20 -17.77
CA ARG A 103 4.41 2.62 -17.85
C ARG A 103 3.25 3.50 -18.30
N GLU A 104 2.51 3.06 -19.30
CA GLU A 104 1.33 3.79 -19.80
C GLU A 104 0.22 3.83 -18.75
N LEU A 105 0.04 2.74 -17.98
CA LEU A 105 -0.91 2.70 -16.87
C LEU A 105 -0.53 3.66 -15.74
N ILE A 106 0.77 3.74 -15.39
CA ILE A 106 1.28 4.70 -14.41
C ILE A 106 1.04 6.13 -14.89
N ASP A 107 1.38 6.44 -16.14
CA ASP A 107 1.16 7.78 -16.71
C ASP A 107 -0.32 8.17 -16.68
N LEU A 108 -1.22 7.22 -17.03
CA LEU A 108 -2.66 7.43 -16.97
C LEU A 108 -3.15 7.66 -15.53
N PHE A 109 -2.73 6.81 -14.59
CA PHE A 109 -3.12 6.91 -13.18
C PHE A 109 -2.63 8.22 -12.56
N VAL A 110 -1.36 8.57 -12.76
CA VAL A 110 -0.78 9.84 -12.32
C VAL A 110 -1.48 11.03 -12.99
N GLY A 111 -1.87 10.89 -14.26
CA GLY A 111 -2.69 11.87 -14.98
C GLY A 111 -3.98 12.18 -14.23
N HIS A 112 -4.79 11.16 -13.91
CA HIS A 112 -6.04 11.31 -13.16
C HIS A 112 -5.84 11.88 -11.75
N LEU A 113 -4.76 11.49 -11.06
CA LEU A 113 -4.42 12.06 -9.75
C LEU A 113 -4.06 13.55 -9.85
N ALA A 114 -3.31 13.94 -10.88
CA ALA A 114 -2.82 15.30 -11.05
C ALA A 114 -3.91 16.26 -11.55
N SER A 115 -4.76 15.83 -12.49
CA SER A 115 -5.84 16.65 -13.07
C SER A 115 -7.01 16.80 -12.10
N ASP A 116 -7.48 15.67 -11.56
CA ASP A 116 -8.80 15.59 -10.94
C ASP A 116 -8.75 15.17 -9.47
N LYS A 117 -7.56 14.83 -8.95
CA LYS A 117 -7.38 14.18 -7.64
C LYS A 117 -8.22 12.91 -7.52
N ASN A 118 -8.40 12.24 -8.66
CA ASN A 118 -9.22 11.05 -8.79
C ASN A 118 -8.34 9.80 -8.76
N PHE A 119 -8.68 8.87 -7.88
CA PHE A 119 -8.09 7.55 -7.87
C PHE A 119 -8.92 6.64 -8.78
N ASP A 120 -8.41 6.32 -9.96
CA ASP A 120 -9.09 5.43 -10.88
C ASP A 120 -8.91 3.98 -10.43
N THR A 121 -9.98 3.39 -9.88
CA THR A 121 -10.01 2.01 -9.39
C THR A 121 -9.70 1.02 -10.49
N ASP A 122 -10.22 1.23 -11.69
CA ASP A 122 -10.12 0.26 -12.76
C ASP A 122 -8.69 0.22 -13.32
N VAL A 123 -8.05 1.40 -13.46
CA VAL A 123 -6.61 1.49 -13.78
C VAL A 123 -5.76 0.87 -12.67
N PHE A 124 -6.09 1.09 -11.39
CA PHE A 124 -5.37 0.46 -10.28
C PHE A 124 -5.43 -1.08 -10.34
N TYR A 125 -6.61 -1.66 -10.54
CA TYR A 125 -6.76 -3.11 -10.69
C TYR A 125 -6.06 -3.65 -11.95
N LYS A 126 -6.01 -2.87 -13.04
CA LYS A 126 -5.21 -3.22 -14.22
C LYS A 126 -3.71 -3.25 -13.89
N MET A 127 -3.20 -2.28 -13.13
CA MET A 127 -1.80 -2.30 -12.67
C MET A 127 -1.48 -3.54 -11.82
N LEU A 128 -2.36 -3.91 -10.87
CA LEU A 128 -2.22 -5.16 -10.12
C LEU A 128 -2.10 -6.39 -11.05
N SER A 129 -2.97 -6.47 -12.06
CA SER A 129 -2.96 -7.58 -13.01
C SER A 129 -1.68 -7.64 -13.83
N VAL A 130 -1.18 -6.51 -14.33
CA VAL A 130 0.05 -6.43 -15.14
C VAL A 130 1.30 -6.77 -14.31
N THR A 131 1.30 -6.43 -13.02
CA THR A 131 2.42 -6.75 -12.11
C THR A 131 2.34 -8.16 -11.51
N GLY A 132 1.28 -8.91 -11.82
CA GLY A 132 1.06 -10.26 -11.29
C GLY A 132 0.71 -10.29 -9.79
N LEU A 133 0.27 -9.16 -9.22
CA LEU A 133 -0.15 -9.06 -7.83
C LEU A 133 -1.64 -9.38 -7.72
N SER A 134 -1.99 -10.55 -7.18
CA SER A 134 -3.41 -10.89 -7.00
C SER A 134 -4.04 -10.02 -5.91
N PHE A 135 -5.38 -9.92 -5.89
CA PHE A 135 -6.07 -9.21 -4.80
C PHE A 135 -5.80 -9.84 -3.43
N ASP A 136 -5.62 -11.16 -3.37
CA ASP A 136 -5.32 -11.84 -2.12
C ASP A 136 -3.89 -11.53 -1.63
N ASP A 137 -2.94 -11.38 -2.56
CA ASP A 137 -1.58 -10.92 -2.25
C ASP A 137 -1.57 -9.45 -1.84
N LEU A 138 -2.29 -8.58 -2.55
CA LEU A 138 -2.48 -7.16 -2.17
C LEU A 138 -3.01 -7.07 -0.73
N TYR A 139 -4.04 -7.85 -0.40
CA TYR A 139 -4.59 -7.89 0.95
C TYR A 139 -3.55 -8.34 1.98
N LEU A 140 -2.83 -9.44 1.74
CA LEU A 140 -1.83 -9.94 2.69
C LEU A 140 -0.69 -8.92 2.89
N GLN A 141 -0.17 -8.36 1.81
CA GLN A 141 0.88 -7.34 1.85
C GLN A 141 0.38 -6.05 2.52
N TYR A 142 -0.86 -5.63 2.26
CA TYR A 142 -1.49 -4.51 2.94
C TYR A 142 -1.55 -4.74 4.46
N ILE A 143 -2.06 -5.89 4.92
CA ILE A 143 -2.13 -6.21 6.35
C ILE A 143 -0.74 -6.17 6.99
N GLY A 144 0.27 -6.70 6.28
CA GLY A 144 1.66 -6.63 6.69
C GLY A 144 2.18 -5.20 6.82
N LYS A 145 2.02 -4.38 5.78
CA LYS A 145 2.52 -3.01 5.73
C LYS A 145 1.78 -2.09 6.70
N ASN A 146 0.47 -2.25 6.85
CA ASN A 146 -0.33 -1.57 7.88
C ASN A 146 0.19 -1.90 9.30
N THR A 147 0.46 -3.18 9.56
CA THR A 147 1.01 -3.64 10.83
C THR A 147 2.42 -3.09 11.08
N LEU A 148 3.28 -3.08 10.06
CA LEU A 148 4.61 -2.47 10.13
C LEU A 148 4.53 -0.97 10.39
N ASN A 149 3.62 -0.25 9.73
CA ASN A 149 3.41 1.17 9.94
C ASN A 149 2.93 1.47 11.38
N ARG A 150 2.05 0.65 11.94
CA ARG A 150 1.67 0.74 13.36
C ARG A 150 2.87 0.47 14.27
N PHE A 151 3.66 -0.55 13.96
CA PHE A 151 4.87 -0.90 14.69
C PHE A 151 5.88 0.26 14.70
N ARG A 152 6.14 0.88 13.54
CA ARG A 152 6.99 2.09 13.41
C ARG A 152 6.52 3.19 14.38
N GLN A 153 5.23 3.54 14.35
CA GLN A 153 4.69 4.60 15.21
C GLN A 153 4.85 4.29 16.70
N HIS A 154 4.61 3.05 17.13
CA HIS A 154 4.80 2.63 18.53
C HIS A 154 6.27 2.62 18.99
N ASN A 155 7.21 2.54 18.05
CA ASN A 155 8.65 2.44 18.33
C ASN A 155 9.41 3.71 17.92
N GLY A 156 8.75 4.88 17.94
CA GLY A 156 9.42 6.17 17.85
C GLY A 156 9.64 6.70 16.43
N TYR A 157 8.85 6.28 15.44
CA TYR A 157 9.00 6.83 14.08
C TYR A 157 8.75 8.35 14.02
N LYS A 158 7.81 8.84 14.84
CA LYS A 158 7.45 10.27 14.89
C LYS A 158 8.52 11.14 15.58
N ASP A 159 9.21 10.59 16.58
CA ASP A 159 10.28 11.29 17.30
C ASP A 159 11.68 11.03 16.71
N GLY A 160 11.78 10.14 15.72
CA GLY A 160 13.00 9.81 15.00
C GLY A 160 13.88 8.77 15.70
N SER A 161 13.44 8.15 16.80
CA SER A 161 14.19 7.08 17.48
C SER A 161 14.02 5.70 16.86
N TYR A 162 13.07 5.51 15.95
CA TYR A 162 12.89 4.25 15.24
C TYR A 162 14.06 3.94 14.29
N ILE A 163 14.60 2.72 14.39
CA ILE A 163 15.65 2.24 13.51
C ILE A 163 14.99 1.51 12.33
N LYS A 164 15.12 2.07 11.12
CA LYS A 164 14.53 1.48 9.89
C LYS A 164 15.34 0.31 9.32
N ILE A 165 16.62 0.22 9.66
CA ILE A 165 17.54 -0.81 9.16
C ILE A 165 17.83 -1.83 10.27
N TRP A 166 17.34 -3.05 10.11
CA TRP A 166 17.44 -4.14 11.08
C TRP A 166 18.50 -5.13 10.59
N ASP A 167 19.63 -5.22 11.29
CA ASP A 167 20.74 -6.13 10.92
C ASP A 167 21.20 -5.99 9.45
N GLY A 168 21.16 -4.76 8.92
CA GLY A 168 21.56 -4.44 7.55
C GLY A 168 20.46 -4.58 6.49
N LEU A 169 19.25 -5.00 6.88
CA LEU A 169 18.07 -5.07 6.00
C LEU A 169 17.10 -3.94 6.32
N GLU A 170 16.43 -3.40 5.32
CA GLU A 170 15.30 -2.50 5.58
C GLU A 170 14.13 -3.27 6.22
N ASP A 171 13.41 -2.64 7.15
CA ASP A 171 12.24 -3.21 7.83
C ASP A 171 11.14 -3.75 6.87
N ASN A 172 10.99 -3.15 5.68
CA ASN A 172 10.15 -3.66 4.60
C ASN A 172 10.63 -5.04 4.09
N GLU A 173 11.93 -5.25 3.97
CA GLU A 173 12.50 -6.56 3.59
C GLU A 173 12.31 -7.60 4.68
N VAL A 174 12.43 -7.21 5.95
CA VAL A 174 12.11 -8.09 7.09
C VAL A 174 10.63 -8.48 7.05
N LEU A 175 9.74 -7.54 6.76
CA LEU A 175 8.32 -7.83 6.59
C LEU A 175 8.08 -8.84 5.45
N PHE A 176 8.74 -8.69 4.31
CA PHE A 176 8.63 -9.66 3.21
C PHE A 176 9.01 -11.08 3.63
N GLN A 177 10.08 -11.22 4.43
CA GLN A 177 10.46 -12.54 4.98
C GLN A 177 9.37 -13.09 5.90
N ILE A 178 8.77 -12.25 6.75
CA ILE A 178 7.68 -12.67 7.65
C ILE A 178 6.45 -13.12 6.84
N LEU A 179 6.09 -12.37 5.79
CA LEU A 179 4.93 -12.70 4.96
C LEU A 179 5.12 -13.98 4.15
N ALA A 180 6.35 -14.28 3.70
CA ALA A 180 6.66 -15.51 2.98
C ALA A 180 6.42 -16.78 3.81
N ASP A 181 6.52 -16.68 5.14
CA ASP A 181 6.27 -17.79 6.07
C ASP A 181 4.76 -18.02 6.34
N ILE A 182 3.89 -17.08 5.93
CA ILE A 182 2.44 -17.17 6.12
C ILE A 182 1.81 -17.94 4.94
N SER A 183 1.70 -19.26 5.10
CA SER A 183 1.14 -20.15 4.06
C SER A 183 -0.37 -20.02 3.84
N ALA A 184 -1.11 -19.41 4.77
CA ALA A 184 -2.52 -19.03 4.62
C ALA A 184 -2.85 -17.95 5.68
N PRO A 185 -3.76 -17.00 5.41
CA PRO A 185 -4.19 -16.03 6.42
C PRO A 185 -4.81 -16.76 7.61
N ILE A 186 -4.07 -16.82 8.71
CA ILE A 186 -4.51 -17.38 9.99
C ILE A 186 -5.42 -16.34 10.65
N THR A 187 -6.37 -16.78 11.46
CA THR A 187 -7.02 -15.89 12.44
C THR A 187 -5.95 -15.08 13.18
N ASN A 188 -6.13 -13.75 13.27
CA ASN A 188 -5.18 -12.81 13.86
C ASN A 188 -3.86 -12.62 13.08
N THR A 189 -3.89 -12.65 11.75
CA THR A 189 -2.70 -12.38 10.89
C THR A 189 -1.93 -11.11 11.32
N SER A 190 -2.62 -9.99 11.57
CA SER A 190 -1.98 -8.73 12.02
C SER A 190 -1.26 -8.85 13.36
N GLU A 191 -1.80 -9.62 14.31
CA GLU A 191 -1.19 -9.84 15.62
C GLU A 191 0.06 -10.72 15.50
N HIS A 192 -0.03 -11.77 14.68
CA HIS A 192 1.12 -12.63 14.38
C HIS A 192 2.27 -11.83 13.77
N ILE A 193 1.98 -11.00 12.76
CA ILE A 193 2.99 -10.15 12.12
C ILE A 193 3.60 -9.18 13.14
N TYR A 194 2.77 -8.51 13.95
CA TYR A 194 3.25 -7.56 14.95
C TYR A 194 4.18 -8.20 15.99
N ASN A 195 3.82 -9.38 16.50
CA ASN A 195 4.64 -10.10 17.47
C ASN A 195 5.97 -10.56 16.85
N THR A 196 5.96 -11.02 15.60
CA THR A 196 7.18 -11.40 14.89
C THR A 196 8.09 -10.19 14.63
N LEU A 197 7.51 -9.04 14.24
CA LEU A 197 8.26 -7.78 14.12
C LEU A 197 8.88 -7.37 15.46
N ALA A 198 8.14 -7.47 16.57
CA ALA A 198 8.65 -7.14 17.91
C ALA A 198 9.84 -8.03 18.32
N ILE A 199 9.77 -9.34 18.03
CA ILE A 199 10.87 -10.28 18.30
C ILE A 199 12.11 -9.91 17.47
N ARG A 200 11.94 -9.62 16.18
CA ARG A 200 13.05 -9.22 15.30
C ARG A 200 13.65 -7.87 15.71
N TYR A 201 12.83 -6.92 16.14
CA TYR A 201 13.31 -5.59 16.53
C TYR A 201 14.12 -5.59 17.83
N GLN A 202 13.92 -6.57 18.72
CA GLN A 202 14.72 -6.69 19.96
C GLN A 202 16.20 -6.96 19.72
N THR A 203 16.58 -7.46 18.54
CA THR A 203 17.99 -7.70 18.19
C THR A 203 18.65 -6.49 17.53
N VAL A 204 17.87 -5.47 17.17
CA VAL A 204 18.36 -4.25 16.54
C VAL A 204 19.04 -3.37 17.59
N SER A 205 20.29 -3.02 17.33
CA SER A 205 21.13 -2.19 18.22
C SER A 205 21.15 -0.73 17.80
#